data_AF-A0A358DFJ3-F1
#
_entry.id   AF-A0A358DFJ3-F1
#
_cell.length_a   1.000
_cell.length_b   1.000
_cell.length_c   1.000
_cell.angle_alpha   90.00
_cell.angle_beta   90.00
_cell.angle_gamma   90.00
#
_symmetry.space_group_name_H-M   'P 1'
#
loop_
_entity.id
_entity.type
_entity.pdbx_description
1 polymer ?
#
loop_
_entity_poly.entity_id
_entity_poly.type
_entity_poly.pdbx_seq_one_letter_code
_entity_poly.pdbx_strand_id
1 'polypeptide(L)'
;MNPKNLFTRIVAGIIYIAVILVGILGGKYSFIGVFGLFLIIGLYEFYRMTEKNTSHAISKAFNIASGFLIFLSAYLYLENICKIALPLTSITYLLILFASAIFINRKDILHAIIYSFFGQIYITLPLSILMLLSYQYQTLSNEYYYAFVLAI
;
A
#
# COMPACT_ATOMS: atom_id res chain seq x y z
N MET A 1 21.54 22.86 -18.73
CA MET A 1 20.32 22.06 -18.42
C MET A 1 19.35 22.25 -19.57
N ASN A 2 18.92 21.18 -20.25
CA ASN A 2 18.14 21.29 -21.49
C ASN A 2 16.67 21.71 -21.18
N PRO A 3 16.13 22.82 -21.72
CA PRO A 3 14.79 23.31 -21.39
C PRO A 3 13.67 22.30 -21.66
N LYS A 4 13.86 21.40 -22.62
CA LYS A 4 12.93 20.30 -22.92
C LYS A 4 12.76 19.34 -21.73
N ASN A 5 13.86 19.02 -21.03
CA ASN A 5 13.83 18.14 -19.86
C ASN A 5 13.15 18.82 -18.65
N LEU A 6 13.29 20.15 -18.57
CA LEU A 6 12.66 20.94 -17.52
C LEU A 6 11.12 20.95 -17.70
N PHE A 7 10.67 21.15 -18.95
CA PHE A 7 9.25 21.11 -19.29
C PHE A 7 8.62 19.73 -19.00
N THR A 8 9.26 18.64 -19.42
CA THR A 8 8.75 17.28 -19.14
C THR A 8 8.64 17.00 -17.64
N ARG A 9 9.59 17.47 -16.82
CA ARG A 9 9.53 17.31 -15.35
C ARG A 9 8.37 18.10 -14.73
N ILE A 10 8.12 19.32 -15.20
CA ILE A 10 7.01 20.16 -14.71
C ILE A 10 5.67 19.49 -15.05
N VAL A 11 5.50 19.06 -16.30
CA VAL A 11 4.26 18.40 -16.74
C VAL A 11 4.01 17.11 -15.97
N ALA A 12 5.02 16.27 -15.78
CA ALA A 12 4.88 15.05 -14.97
C ALA A 12 4.50 15.36 -13.51
N GLY A 13 5.07 16.41 -12.91
CA GLY A 13 4.72 16.85 -11.56
C GLY A 13 3.27 17.32 -11.45
N ILE A 14 2.79 18.12 -12.42
CA ILE A 14 1.39 18.58 -12.45
C ILE A 14 0.43 17.39 -12.59
N ILE A 15 0.74 16.45 -13.48
CA ILE A 15 -0.09 15.24 -13.66
C ILE A 15 -0.13 14.42 -12.36
N TYR A 16 1.01 14.25 -11.69
CA TYR A 16 1.08 13.50 -10.43
C TYR A 16 0.20 14.13 -9.34
N ILE A 17 0.28 15.45 -9.17
CA ILE A 17 -0.55 16.19 -8.21
C ILE A 17 -2.03 16.05 -8.57
N ALA A 18 -2.38 16.19 -9.85
CA ALA A 18 -3.77 16.05 -10.31
C ALA A 18 -4.34 14.66 -10.01
N VAL A 19 -3.56 13.59 -10.23
CA VAL A 19 -3.98 12.21 -9.92
C VAL A 19 -4.22 12.02 -8.43
N ILE A 20 -3.33 12.55 -7.58
CA ILE A 20 -3.51 12.50 -6.12
C ILE A 20 -4.77 13.24 -5.69
N LEU A 21 -4.99 14.45 -6.22
CA LEU A 21 -6.18 15.24 -5.92
C LEU A 21 -7.46 14.52 -6.32
N VAL A 22 -7.48 13.86 -7.49
CA VAL A 22 -8.62 13.03 -7.92
C VAL A 22 -8.82 11.84 -7.00
N GLY A 23 -7.74 11.19 -6.55
CA GLY A 23 -7.81 10.09 -5.58
C GLY A 23 -8.42 10.50 -4.24
N ILE A 24 -8.11 11.71 -3.78
CA ILE A 24 -8.59 12.25 -2.50
C ILE A 24 -10.02 12.81 -2.62
N LEU A 25 -10.25 13.68 -3.61
CA LEU A 25 -11.50 14.42 -3.77
C LEU A 25 -12.60 13.62 -4.47
N GLY A 26 -12.24 12.58 -5.22
CA GLY A 26 -13.18 11.71 -5.94
C GLY A 26 -13.96 10.74 -5.06
N GLY A 27 -13.82 10.83 -3.73
CA GLY A 27 -14.49 9.98 -2.76
C GLY A 27 -13.88 8.58 -2.65
N LYS A 28 -14.58 7.70 -1.95
CA LYS A 28 -14.07 6.39 -1.51
C LYS A 28 -13.57 5.48 -2.64
N TYR A 29 -14.31 5.38 -3.75
CA TYR A 29 -13.94 4.51 -4.86
C TYR A 29 -12.72 5.03 -5.62
N SER A 30 -12.60 6.35 -5.75
CA SER A 30 -11.44 7.00 -6.36
C SER A 30 -10.19 6.78 -5.51
N PHE A 31 -10.33 6.89 -4.17
CA PHE A 31 -9.23 6.66 -3.23
C PHE A 31 -8.66 5.25 -3.35
N ILE A 32 -9.52 4.22 -3.28
CA ILE A 32 -9.08 2.82 -3.39
C ILE A 32 -8.42 2.55 -4.75
N GLY A 33 -8.98 3.11 -5.83
CA GLY A 33 -8.43 2.93 -7.17
C GLY A 33 -7.03 3.53 -7.31
N VAL A 34 -6.88 4.81 -6.98
CA VAL A 34 -5.61 5.53 -7.15
C VAL A 34 -4.55 5.05 -6.15
N PHE A 35 -4.87 4.99 -4.86
CA PHE A 35 -3.90 4.57 -3.84
C PHE A 35 -3.65 3.06 -3.85
N GLY A 36 -4.62 2.25 -4.24
CA GLY A 36 -4.41 0.82 -4.48
C GLY A 36 -3.46 0.57 -5.65
N LEU A 37 -3.55 1.36 -6.72
CA LEU A 37 -2.60 1.30 -7.83
C LEU A 37 -1.20 1.73 -7.37
N PHE A 38 -1.07 2.83 -6.62
CA PHE A 38 0.22 3.23 -6.04
C PHE A 38 0.80 2.17 -5.09
N LEU A 39 -0.05 1.49 -4.31
CA LEU A 39 0.37 0.39 -3.44
C LEU A 39 0.96 -0.76 -4.25
N ILE A 40 0.28 -1.20 -5.31
CA ILE A 40 0.74 -2.31 -6.17
C ILE A 40 2.06 -1.94 -6.85
N ILE A 41 2.16 -0.74 -7.44
CA ILE A 41 3.40 -0.27 -8.08
C ILE A 41 4.53 -0.14 -7.05
N GLY A 42 4.25 0.42 -5.88
CA GLY A 42 5.22 0.58 -4.81
C GLY A 42 5.76 -0.77 -4.33
N LEU A 43 4.89 -1.74 -4.03
CA LEU A 43 5.29 -3.08 -3.64
C LEU A 43 6.07 -3.78 -4.77
N TYR A 44 5.62 -3.63 -6.02
CA TYR A 44 6.32 -4.22 -7.17
C TYR A 44 7.76 -3.71 -7.29
N GLU A 45 7.97 -2.39 -7.25
CA GLU A 45 9.30 -1.79 -7.33
C GLU A 45 10.15 -2.14 -6.11
N PHE A 46 9.57 -2.08 -4.90
CA PHE A 46 10.27 -2.47 -3.68
C PHE A 46 10.78 -3.91 -3.75
N TYR A 47 9.91 -4.87 -4.09
CA TYR A 47 10.32 -6.26 -4.18
C TYR A 47 11.26 -6.53 -5.35
N ARG A 48 11.12 -5.81 -6.47
CA ARG A 48 12.08 -5.88 -7.59
C ARG A 48 13.47 -5.40 -7.18
N MET A 49 13.57 -4.36 -6.36
CA MET A 49 14.84 -3.85 -5.85
C MET A 49 15.46 -4.80 -4.82
N THR A 50 14.66 -5.40 -3.93
CA THR A 50 15.16 -6.34 -2.91
C THR A 50 15.54 -7.70 -3.51
N GLU A 51 14.86 -8.17 -4.57
CA GLU A 51 15.12 -9.45 -5.22
C GLU A 51 16.48 -9.56 -5.91
N LYS A 52 17.13 -8.43 -6.23
CA LYS A 52 18.41 -8.43 -6.96
C LYS A 52 19.50 -9.22 -6.21
N ASN A 53 19.33 -9.45 -4.92
CA ASN A 53 20.33 -10.04 -4.04
C ASN A 53 19.95 -11.41 -3.44
N THR A 54 18.75 -11.94 -3.68
CA THR A 54 18.26 -13.11 -2.92
C THR A 54 17.22 -13.94 -3.67
N SER A 55 17.49 -15.23 -3.88
CA SER A 55 16.55 -16.22 -4.44
C SER A 55 15.44 -16.52 -3.43
N HIS A 56 14.24 -15.98 -3.61
CA HIS A 56 13.19 -16.04 -2.59
C HIS A 56 12.25 -17.24 -2.70
N ALA A 57 11.94 -17.79 -1.52
CA ALA A 57 11.06 -18.92 -1.28
C ALA A 57 9.56 -18.55 -1.26
N ILE A 58 9.24 -17.25 -1.21
CA ILE A 58 7.88 -16.70 -1.31
C ILE A 58 7.83 -15.86 -2.58
N SER A 59 6.81 -16.09 -3.42
CA SER A 59 6.64 -15.36 -4.68
C SER A 59 6.39 -13.88 -4.41
N LYS A 60 7.10 -12.99 -5.14
CA LYS A 60 6.78 -11.55 -5.18
C LYS A 60 5.29 -11.29 -5.41
N ALA A 61 4.66 -12.07 -6.29
CA ALA A 61 3.24 -11.95 -6.58
C ALA A 61 2.38 -12.23 -5.33
N PHE A 62 2.78 -13.17 -4.49
CA PHE A 62 2.10 -13.45 -3.23
C PHE A 62 2.17 -12.24 -2.28
N ASN A 63 3.36 -11.67 -2.08
CA ASN A 63 3.53 -10.51 -1.20
C ASN A 63 2.77 -9.27 -1.70
N ILE A 64 2.73 -9.03 -3.01
CA ILE A 64 1.94 -7.94 -3.60
C ILE A 64 0.44 -8.20 -3.38
N ALA A 65 -0.03 -9.42 -3.65
CA ALA A 65 -1.44 -9.77 -3.47
C ALA A 65 -1.87 -9.66 -2.00
N SER A 66 -1.06 -10.15 -1.06
CA SER A 66 -1.31 -10.02 0.37
C SER A 66 -1.34 -8.57 0.83
N GLY A 67 -0.42 -7.73 0.34
CA GLY A 67 -0.42 -6.30 0.68
C GLY A 67 -1.68 -5.59 0.17
N PHE A 68 -2.08 -5.88 -1.06
CA PHE A 68 -3.34 -5.36 -1.61
C PHE A 68 -4.57 -5.87 -0.83
N LEU A 69 -4.59 -7.14 -0.40
CA LEU A 69 -5.67 -7.69 0.41
C LEU A 69 -5.75 -7.06 1.81
N ILE A 70 -4.62 -6.77 2.45
CA ILE A 70 -4.57 -6.06 3.73
C ILE A 70 -5.15 -4.65 3.55
N PHE A 71 -4.74 -3.94 2.50
CA PHE A 71 -5.28 -2.62 2.17
C PHE A 71 -6.79 -2.66 1.90
N LEU A 72 -7.27 -3.61 1.09
CA LEU A 72 -8.71 -3.76 0.84
C LEU A 72 -9.47 -4.13 2.12
N SER A 73 -8.87 -4.93 2.99
CA SER A 73 -9.44 -5.29 4.29
C SER A 73 -9.55 -4.09 5.23
N ALA A 74 -8.62 -3.14 5.14
CA ALA A 74 -8.74 -1.88 5.86
C ALA A 74 -9.92 -1.02 5.35
N TYR A 75 -10.23 -1.08 4.07
CA TYR A 75 -11.43 -0.44 3.52
C TYR A 75 -12.72 -1.13 4.03
N LEU A 76 -12.75 -2.47 4.00
CA LEU A 76 -13.91 -3.24 4.52
C LEU A 76 -14.15 -3.03 6.02
N TYR A 77 -13.07 -2.80 6.78
CA TYR A 77 -13.14 -2.43 8.19
C TYR A 77 -13.82 -1.07 8.37
N LEU A 78 -13.44 -0.07 7.56
CA LEU A 78 -13.98 1.30 7.60
C LEU A 78 -15.45 1.38 7.18
N GLU A 79 -15.84 0.66 6.14
CA GLU A 79 -17.26 0.59 5.69
C GLU A 79 -18.15 -0.24 6.65
N ASN A 80 -17.62 -0.72 7.79
CA ASN A 80 -18.32 -1.57 8.75
C ASN A 80 -18.89 -2.89 8.17
N ILE A 81 -18.51 -3.27 6.95
CA ILE A 81 -18.95 -4.51 6.30
C ILE A 81 -18.36 -5.72 7.03
N CYS A 82 -17.05 -5.67 7.33
CA CYS A 82 -16.37 -6.75 8.04
C CYS A 82 -15.25 -6.20 8.93
N LYS A 83 -15.57 -6.01 10.23
CA LYS A 83 -14.62 -5.49 11.24
C LYS A 83 -13.45 -6.45 11.51
N ILE A 84 -13.59 -7.72 11.16
CA ILE A 84 -12.59 -8.75 11.42
C ILE A 84 -11.63 -8.88 10.23
N ALA A 85 -11.95 -8.33 9.05
CA ALA A 85 -11.17 -8.51 7.84
C ALA A 85 -9.72 -8.01 7.98
N LEU A 86 -9.52 -6.82 8.54
CA LEU A 86 -8.20 -6.21 8.72
C LEU A 86 -7.29 -7.05 9.65
N PRO A 87 -7.69 -7.36 10.91
CA PRO A 87 -6.85 -8.18 11.78
C PRO A 87 -6.70 -9.61 11.23
N LEU A 88 -7.73 -10.18 10.61
CA LEU A 88 -7.65 -11.53 10.05
C LEU A 88 -6.63 -11.61 8.92
N THR A 89 -6.71 -10.75 7.90
CA THR A 89 -5.76 -10.78 6.78
C THR A 89 -4.33 -10.48 7.21
N SER A 90 -4.14 -9.57 8.17
CA SER A 90 -2.84 -9.24 8.73
C SER A 90 -2.21 -10.42 9.49
N ILE A 91 -3.01 -11.08 10.35
CA ILE A 91 -2.55 -12.26 11.10
C ILE A 91 -2.30 -13.44 10.16
N THR A 92 -3.19 -13.69 9.19
CA THR A 92 -3.01 -14.75 8.19
C THR A 92 -1.73 -14.55 7.38
N TYR A 93 -1.44 -13.32 6.95
CA TYR A 93 -0.19 -13.00 6.26
C TYR A 93 1.03 -13.32 7.13
N LEU A 94 1.04 -12.87 8.39
CA LEU A 94 2.14 -13.16 9.32
C LEU A 94 2.31 -14.67 9.55
N LEU A 95 1.22 -15.42 9.73
CA LEU A 95 1.28 -16.87 9.91
C LEU A 95 1.87 -17.57 8.68
N ILE A 96 1.49 -17.17 7.47
CA ILE A 96 2.05 -17.74 6.23
C ILE A 96 3.55 -17.40 6.13
N LEU A 97 3.93 -16.18 6.51
CA LEU A 97 5.31 -15.74 6.48
C LEU A 97 6.18 -16.54 7.47
N PHE A 98 5.71 -16.72 8.71
CA PHE A 98 6.38 -17.55 9.73
C PHE A 98 6.40 -19.03 9.36
N ALA A 99 5.30 -19.56 8.83
CA ALA A 99 5.26 -20.94 8.35
C ALA A 99 6.31 -21.15 7.25
N SER A 100 6.37 -20.26 6.26
CA SER A 100 7.38 -20.31 5.19
C SER A 100 8.82 -20.28 5.76
N ALA A 101 9.06 -19.52 6.83
CA ALA A 101 10.34 -19.47 7.53
C ALA A 101 10.78 -20.81 8.10
N ILE A 102 9.84 -21.53 8.72
CA ILE A 102 10.12 -22.77 9.44
C ILE A 102 10.22 -23.94 8.45
N PHE A 103 9.32 -23.98 7.46
CA PHE A 103 9.28 -25.07 6.47
C PHE A 103 10.47 -25.04 5.52
N ILE A 104 10.91 -23.85 5.14
CA ILE A 104 11.97 -23.70 4.16
C ILE A 104 13.23 -23.35 4.94
N ASN A 105 13.95 -24.39 5.37
CA ASN A 105 15.13 -24.27 6.22
C ASN A 105 16.38 -24.01 5.36
N ARG A 106 16.54 -22.77 4.85
CA ARG A 106 17.73 -22.31 4.11
C ARG A 106 18.32 -21.06 4.76
N LYS A 107 19.64 -20.92 4.65
CA LYS A 107 20.41 -19.81 5.25
C LYS A 107 19.93 -18.41 4.82
N ASP A 108 19.38 -18.28 3.61
CA ASP A 108 18.98 -16.97 3.04
C ASP A 108 17.51 -16.60 3.29
N ILE A 109 16.74 -17.45 3.99
CA ILE A 109 15.29 -17.29 4.10
C ILE A 109 14.90 -16.26 5.13
N LEU A 110 15.70 -16.06 6.17
CA LEU A 110 15.52 -14.95 7.08
C LEU A 110 15.56 -13.61 6.35
N HIS A 111 16.51 -13.42 5.43
CA HIS A 111 16.59 -12.22 4.59
C HIS A 111 15.33 -12.05 3.73
N ALA A 112 14.83 -13.14 3.13
CA ALA A 112 13.60 -13.14 2.34
C ALA A 112 12.36 -12.68 3.10
N ILE A 113 12.24 -13.16 4.32
CA ILE A 113 11.10 -12.87 5.18
C ILE A 113 11.16 -11.46 5.69
N ILE A 114 12.36 -11.01 6.10
CA ILE A 114 12.59 -9.64 6.54
C ILE A 114 12.22 -8.68 5.40
N TYR A 115 12.63 -8.93 4.16
CA TYR A 115 12.24 -8.08 3.02
C TYR A 115 10.73 -8.13 2.73
N SER A 116 10.11 -9.31 2.80
CA SER A 116 8.65 -9.46 2.64
C SER A 116 7.89 -8.69 3.73
N PHE A 117 8.36 -8.73 4.97
CA PHE A 117 7.77 -8.00 6.09
C PHE A 117 7.95 -6.48 5.93
N PHE A 118 9.14 -6.03 5.53
CA PHE A 118 9.42 -4.62 5.30
C PHE A 118 8.60 -4.02 4.17
N GLY A 119 8.32 -4.76 3.10
CA GLY A 119 7.42 -4.27 2.05
C GLY A 119 6.04 -3.94 2.59
N GLN A 120 5.50 -4.77 3.50
CA GLN A 120 4.22 -4.47 4.14
C GLN A 120 4.30 -3.29 5.12
N ILE A 121 5.33 -3.23 5.96
CA ILE A 121 5.49 -2.15 6.93
C ILE A 121 5.73 -0.80 6.25
N TYR A 122 6.54 -0.73 5.20
CA TYR A 122 6.92 0.54 4.59
C TYR A 122 5.95 1.03 3.52
N ILE A 123 5.09 0.17 2.98
CA ILE A 123 4.21 0.54 1.85
C ILE A 123 2.75 0.30 2.22
N THR A 124 2.38 -0.94 2.51
CA THR A 124 0.99 -1.31 2.80
C THR A 124 0.44 -0.62 4.04
N LEU A 125 1.20 -0.64 5.13
CA LEU A 125 0.80 -0.04 6.41
C LEU A 125 0.58 1.48 6.31
N PRO A 126 1.52 2.31 5.83
CA PRO A 126 1.31 3.76 5.75
C PRO A 126 0.17 4.13 4.80
N LEU A 127 0.00 3.42 3.68
CA LEU A 127 -1.14 3.64 2.79
C LEU A 127 -2.48 3.25 3.43
N SER A 128 -2.51 2.18 4.22
CA SER A 128 -3.69 1.78 4.99
C SER A 128 -4.02 2.78 6.10
N ILE A 129 -3.01 3.35 6.76
CA ILE A 129 -3.18 4.42 7.75
C ILE A 129 -3.72 5.69 7.09
N LEU A 130 -3.19 6.06 5.92
CA LEU A 130 -3.69 7.19 5.15
C LEU A 130 -5.19 7.05 4.84
N MET A 131 -5.62 5.83 4.48
CA MET A 131 -7.03 5.52 4.28
C MET A 131 -7.85 5.66 5.56
N LEU A 132 -7.33 5.17 6.69
CA LEU A 132 -7.99 5.28 7.99
C LEU A 132 -8.19 6.75 8.40
N LEU A 133 -7.16 7.58 8.21
CA LEU A 133 -7.20 9.02 8.46
C LEU A 133 -8.22 9.72 7.56
N SER A 134 -8.26 9.37 6.28
CA SER A 134 -9.22 9.93 5.33
C SER A 134 -10.68 9.64 5.72
N TYR A 135 -10.94 8.54 6.43
CA TYR A 135 -12.30 8.09 6.77
C TYR A 135 -12.77 8.51 8.17
N GLN A 136 -11.87 8.59 9.15
CA GLN A 136 -12.22 9.01 10.52
C GLN A 136 -12.87 10.41 10.59
N TYR A 137 -12.56 11.28 9.63
CA TYR A 137 -13.15 12.61 9.54
C TYR A 137 -14.63 12.59 9.12
N GLN A 138 -15.10 11.54 8.45
CA GLN A 138 -16.45 11.48 7.91
C GLN A 138 -17.54 11.19 8.96
N THR A 139 -17.15 10.74 10.15
CA THR A 139 -18.09 10.34 11.22
C THR A 139 -18.53 11.48 12.14
N LEU A 140 -17.94 12.68 12.06
CA LEU A 140 -18.25 13.81 12.96
C LEU A 140 -19.06 14.94 12.32
N SER A 141 -19.17 14.97 11.00
CA SER A 141 -20.02 15.94 10.30
C SER A 141 -20.40 15.37 8.95
N ASN A 142 -21.69 15.41 8.63
CA ASN A 142 -22.28 14.88 7.40
C ASN A 142 -21.93 15.73 6.14
N GLU A 143 -20.72 16.28 6.07
CA GLU A 143 -20.21 17.10 4.97
C GLU A 143 -18.73 16.80 4.66
N TYR A 144 -18.42 16.75 3.36
CA TYR A 144 -17.09 16.45 2.82
C TYR A 144 -16.13 17.64 3.01
N TYR A 145 -15.10 17.49 3.86
CA TYR A 145 -14.05 18.50 4.04
C TYR A 145 -12.71 18.02 3.50
N TYR A 146 -12.33 18.61 2.38
CA TYR A 146 -11.07 18.46 1.65
C TYR A 146 -9.86 19.12 2.34
N ALA A 147 -10.09 19.86 3.43
CA ALA A 147 -9.07 20.74 4.03
C ALA A 147 -7.90 19.99 4.68
N PHE A 148 -8.14 18.82 5.26
CA PHE A 148 -7.09 18.16 6.06
C PHE A 148 -6.12 17.33 5.23
N VAL A 149 -6.57 16.79 4.10
CA VAL A 149 -5.68 16.05 3.18
C VAL A 149 -4.77 16.99 2.39
N LEU A 150 -5.15 18.25 2.25
CA LEU A 150 -4.26 19.32 1.73
C LEU A 150 -3.28 19.86 2.77
N ALA A 151 -3.48 19.60 4.07
CA ALA A 151 -2.67 20.14 5.15
C ALA A 151 -1.44 19.28 5.50
N ILE A 152 -1.33 18.09 4.90
CA ILE A 152 -0.17 17.18 4.97
C ILE A 152 0.61 17.29 3.66
#